data_AF-A0A950HBX1-F1
#
_entry.id   AF-A0A950HBX1-F1
#
_cell.length_a   1.000
_cell.length_b   1.000
_cell.length_c   1.000
_cell.angle_alpha   90.00
_cell.angle_beta   90.00
_cell.angle_gamma   90.00
#
_symmetry.space_group_name_H-M   'P 1'
#
loop_
_entity.id
_entity.type
_entity.pdbx_description
1 polymer ?
#
loop_
_entity_poly.entity_id
_entity_poly.type
_entity_poly.pdbx_seq_one_letter_code
_entity_poly.pdbx_strand_id
1 'polypeptide(L)'
;MSGGEETCASAEGALAVGVGARVAEERKVSGLTQRQLAERAYVSLSLLRKVEQGSVPASPAFTSAVARGLGMGVAELLGQPYPRETAADHRVFAAVPALRRELTADSLAPGEGVRPRPTPQLAEAVATASQLRHAVDLQHLGAELPGLLEELRAAWHHTAGSERERVFGLLAGSYYAAGQLAWKLGYTDLASISVDRYEWAAERSGDELAVLVGVGCPEVLGPRPDRVVSERRHRKCLGSIGSSVSSFGTKPFDW
;
A
#
# COMPACT_ATOMS: atom_id res chain seq x y z
N MET A 1 43.05 28.05 -12.87
CA MET A 1 41.72 28.13 -13.49
C MET A 1 40.82 27.17 -12.76
N SER A 2 40.13 27.71 -11.76
CA SER A 2 39.12 27.06 -10.94
C SER A 2 37.74 27.18 -11.60
N GLY A 3 36.86 26.23 -11.34
CA GLY A 3 35.42 26.44 -11.36
C GLY A 3 34.67 25.46 -12.24
N GLY A 4 33.82 24.62 -11.63
CA GLY A 4 32.83 23.86 -12.39
C GLY A 4 32.17 22.65 -11.74
N GLU A 5 32.24 22.42 -10.43
CA GLU A 5 31.46 21.38 -9.75
C GLU A 5 30.70 21.96 -8.57
N GLU A 6 29.54 22.59 -8.83
CA GLU A 6 28.64 23.02 -7.74
C GLU A 6 27.25 23.40 -8.27
N THR A 7 26.45 22.44 -8.77
CA THR A 7 24.97 22.63 -8.85
C THR A 7 24.21 21.32 -9.07
N CYS A 8 24.10 20.48 -8.03
CA CYS A 8 23.08 19.41 -8.02
C CYS A 8 22.40 19.20 -6.65
N ALA A 9 22.83 19.89 -5.59
CA ALA A 9 22.30 19.72 -4.23
C ALA A 9 21.16 20.70 -3.83
N SER A 10 20.69 21.56 -4.74
CA SER A 10 19.80 22.68 -4.37
C SER A 10 18.31 22.47 -4.68
N ALA A 11 17.91 21.34 -5.26
CA ALA A 11 16.52 21.10 -5.66
C ALA A 11 15.63 20.41 -4.60
N GLU A 12 16.21 19.74 -3.59
CA GLU A 12 15.47 19.03 -2.52
C GLU A 12 15.06 19.93 -1.33
N GLY A 13 15.53 21.19 -1.29
CA GLY A 13 15.43 22.03 -0.10
C GLY A 13 14.23 22.98 -0.02
N ALA A 14 13.38 23.07 -1.05
CA ALA A 14 12.50 24.24 -1.20
C ALA A 14 10.98 23.98 -1.13
N LEU A 15 10.48 22.74 -1.01
CA LEU A 15 9.05 22.46 -1.22
C LEU A 15 8.29 21.77 -0.06
N ALA A 16 8.88 21.56 1.11
CA ALA A 16 8.14 21.02 2.25
C ALA A 16 8.33 21.92 3.47
N VAL A 17 7.23 22.41 4.05
CA VAL A 17 7.25 22.83 5.46
C VAL A 17 7.76 21.62 6.25
N GLY A 18 9.02 21.68 6.69
CA GLY A 18 9.68 20.53 7.30
C GLY A 18 8.89 20.01 8.50
N VAL A 19 8.93 18.70 8.74
CA VAL A 19 8.19 18.03 9.83
C VAL A 19 8.35 18.77 11.16
N GLY A 20 9.52 19.33 11.45
CA GLY A 20 9.76 20.13 12.64
C GLY A 20 8.92 21.42 12.73
N ALA A 21 8.73 22.13 11.63
CA ALA A 21 7.88 23.32 11.58
C ALA A 21 6.41 22.95 11.81
N ARG A 22 5.96 21.83 11.25
CA ARG A 22 4.61 21.30 11.44
C ARG A 22 4.36 20.83 12.87
N VAL A 23 5.32 20.13 13.48
CA VAL A 23 5.31 19.81 14.92
C VAL A 23 5.15 21.08 15.76
N ALA A 24 5.89 22.14 15.45
CA ALA A 24 5.80 23.40 16.17
C ALA A 24 4.43 24.08 16.02
N GLU A 25 3.81 23.98 14.84
CA GLU A 25 2.47 24.48 14.55
C GLU A 25 1.40 23.70 15.34
N GLU A 26 1.35 22.38 15.18
CA GLU A 26 0.36 21.53 15.85
C GLU A 26 0.49 21.61 17.38
N ARG A 27 1.71 21.74 17.90
CA ARG A 27 1.95 22.00 19.32
C ARG A 27 1.29 23.30 19.78
N LYS A 28 1.41 24.38 18.99
CA LYS A 28 0.82 25.69 19.32
C LYS A 28 -0.70 25.64 19.22
N VAL A 29 -1.25 25.00 18.19
CA VAL A 29 -2.70 24.75 18.03
C VAL A 29 -3.25 23.98 19.25
N SER A 30 -2.52 22.98 19.72
CA SER A 30 -2.86 22.18 20.90
C SER A 30 -2.63 22.91 22.24
N GLY A 31 -2.16 24.16 22.22
CA GLY A 31 -1.89 24.95 23.43
C GLY A 31 -0.74 24.42 24.30
N LEU A 32 0.15 23.58 23.75
CA LEU A 32 1.23 22.94 24.51
C LEU A 32 2.52 23.76 24.46
N THR A 33 3.24 23.81 25.58
CA THR A 33 4.64 24.23 25.61
C THR A 33 5.55 23.11 25.09
N GLN A 34 6.77 23.45 24.66
CA GLN A 34 7.76 22.45 24.25
C GLN A 34 8.04 21.43 25.38
N ARG A 35 8.08 21.88 26.65
CA ARG A 35 8.29 20.98 27.79
C ARG A 35 7.14 20.00 27.93
N GLN A 36 5.90 20.48 27.87
CA GLN A 36 4.71 19.62 27.97
C GLN A 36 4.64 18.60 26.83
N LEU A 37 4.95 19.00 25.59
CA LEU A 37 4.97 18.06 24.47
C LEU A 37 6.11 17.04 24.62
N ALA A 38 7.30 17.47 25.02
CA ALA A 38 8.44 16.58 25.24
C ALA A 38 8.12 15.50 26.30
N GLU A 39 7.48 15.90 27.41
CA GLU A 39 7.01 14.99 28.45
C GLU A 39 5.96 14.01 27.94
N ARG A 40 4.94 14.49 27.21
CA ARG A 40 3.89 13.63 26.63
C ARG A 40 4.42 12.65 25.58
N ALA A 41 5.38 13.08 24.76
CA ALA A 41 5.97 12.27 23.70
C ALA A 41 7.14 11.39 24.19
N TYR A 42 7.54 11.47 25.47
CA TYR A 42 8.71 10.78 26.02
C TYR A 42 10.01 11.05 25.22
N VAL A 43 10.19 12.28 24.75
CA VAL A 43 11.40 12.73 24.04
C VAL A 43 12.13 13.80 24.86
N SER A 44 13.43 13.95 24.65
CA SER A 44 14.16 15.02 25.32
C SER A 44 13.71 16.40 24.81
N LEU A 45 13.56 17.36 25.72
CA LEU A 45 13.26 18.75 25.37
C LEU A 45 14.30 19.35 24.40
N SER A 46 15.56 18.95 24.55
CA SER A 46 16.65 19.36 23.65
C SER A 46 16.43 18.88 22.22
N LEU A 47 16.04 17.61 22.04
CA LEU A 47 15.73 17.06 20.72
C LEU A 47 14.51 17.75 20.10
N LEU A 48 13.42 17.92 20.86
CA LEU A 48 12.22 18.60 20.35
C LEU A 48 12.54 20.03 19.87
N ARG A 49 13.34 20.79 20.63
CA ARG A 49 13.78 22.14 20.22
C ARG A 49 14.58 22.11 18.94
N LYS A 50 15.56 21.22 18.84
CA LYS A 50 16.43 21.12 17.66
C LYS A 50 15.65 20.77 16.40
N VAL A 51 14.66 19.88 16.53
CA VAL A 51 13.77 19.49 15.44
C VAL A 51 12.83 20.63 15.06
N GLU A 52 12.15 21.28 16.01
CA GLU A 52 11.28 22.45 15.73
C GLU A 52 12.04 23.61 15.07
N GLN A 53 13.34 23.75 15.36
CA GLN A 53 14.22 24.77 14.76
C GLN A 53 14.80 24.36 13.40
N GLY A 54 14.56 23.13 12.93
CA GLY A 54 15.13 22.61 11.69
C GLY A 54 16.63 22.28 11.75
N SER A 55 17.25 22.33 12.93
CA SER A 55 18.68 22.04 13.12
C SER A 55 19.00 20.54 13.14
N VAL A 56 18.00 19.69 13.38
CA VAL A 56 18.09 18.23 13.34
C VAL A 56 16.86 17.70 12.59
N PRO A 57 17.02 16.78 11.62
CA PRO A 57 15.88 16.19 10.92
C PRO A 57 15.02 15.35 11.87
N ALA A 58 13.70 15.36 11.66
CA ALA A 58 12.78 14.51 12.41
C ALA A 58 12.96 13.04 11.97
N SER A 59 13.37 12.17 12.89
CA SER A 59 13.41 10.73 12.60
C SER A 59 11.99 10.13 12.59
N PRO A 60 11.79 8.96 11.94
CA PRO A 60 10.50 8.26 11.99
C PRO A 60 10.05 7.96 13.42
N ALA A 61 10.98 7.54 14.29
CA ALA A 61 10.70 7.26 15.70
C ALA A 61 10.28 8.52 16.48
N PHE A 62 10.94 9.66 16.23
CA PHE A 62 10.55 10.95 16.81
C PHE A 62 9.16 11.37 16.35
N THR A 63 8.89 11.26 15.05
CA THR A 63 7.61 11.63 14.44
C THR A 63 6.47 10.80 15.04
N SER A 64 6.63 9.49 15.15
CA SER A 64 5.65 8.59 15.79
C SER A 64 5.45 8.87 17.28
N ALA A 65 6.50 9.26 18.00
CA ALA A 65 6.40 9.63 19.41
C ALA A 65 5.65 10.95 19.61
N VAL A 66 5.95 11.96 18.78
CA VAL A 66 5.30 13.28 18.84
C VAL A 66 3.84 13.22 18.39
N ALA A 67 3.53 12.46 17.33
CA ALA A 67 2.14 12.24 16.91
C ALA A 67 1.28 11.67 18.05
N ARG A 68 1.79 10.66 18.77
CA ARG A 68 1.15 10.15 20.00
C ARG A 68 1.03 11.21 21.10
N GLY A 69 2.08 12.00 21.33
CA GLY A 69 2.07 13.07 22.35
C GLY A 69 1.06 14.19 22.05
N LEU A 70 0.76 14.42 20.77
CA LEU A 70 -0.25 15.36 20.27
C LEU A 70 -1.65 14.73 20.18
N GLY A 71 -1.77 13.40 20.24
CA GLY A 71 -3.05 12.70 20.12
C GLY A 71 -3.57 12.59 18.68
N MET A 72 -2.69 12.65 17.68
CA MET A 72 -3.04 12.61 16.25
C MET A 72 -2.31 11.48 15.51
N GLY A 73 -2.79 11.17 14.31
CA GLY A 73 -2.13 10.19 13.44
C GLY A 73 -0.78 10.70 12.90
N VAL A 74 0.16 9.80 12.61
CA VAL A 74 1.43 10.17 11.95
C VAL A 74 1.17 10.81 10.58
N ALA A 75 0.21 10.27 9.83
CA ALA A 75 -0.22 10.84 8.55
C ALA A 75 -0.71 12.29 8.71
N GLU A 76 -1.56 12.55 9.72
CA GLU A 76 -2.07 13.88 10.02
C GLU A 76 -0.95 14.87 10.41
N LEU A 77 -0.02 14.43 11.27
CA LEU A 77 1.16 15.22 11.65
C LEU A 77 2.07 15.52 10.45
N LEU A 78 2.20 14.58 9.50
CA LEU A 78 2.97 14.78 8.27
C LEU A 78 2.22 15.61 7.22
N GLY A 79 0.95 15.94 7.46
CA GLY A 79 0.12 16.65 6.49
C GLY A 79 -0.27 15.80 5.30
N GLN A 80 -0.39 14.49 5.52
CA GLN A 80 -0.91 13.56 4.54
C GLN A 80 -2.44 13.60 4.52
N PRO A 81 -3.07 13.58 3.33
CA PRO A 81 -2.43 13.58 2.02
C PRO A 81 -1.74 14.92 1.70
N TYR A 82 -0.51 14.86 1.17
CA TYR A 82 0.32 16.04 0.88
C TYR A 82 -0.43 17.03 -0.02
N PRO A 83 -0.18 18.35 0.14
CA PRO A 83 -0.73 19.36 -0.77
C PRO A 83 -0.44 18.99 -2.23
N ARG A 84 -1.44 19.16 -3.10
CA ARG A 84 -1.33 18.86 -4.52
C ARG A 84 -0.63 20.01 -5.22
N GLU A 85 0.69 19.93 -5.36
CA GLU A 85 1.49 21.06 -5.83
C GLU A 85 1.65 21.08 -7.35
N THR A 86 1.57 19.92 -8.00
CA THR A 86 1.64 19.81 -9.47
C THR A 86 0.35 19.27 -10.11
N ALA A 87 0.17 19.53 -11.40
CA ALA A 87 -0.91 18.94 -12.18
C ALA A 87 -0.79 17.40 -12.29
N ALA A 88 0.45 16.90 -12.24
CA ALA A 88 0.73 15.48 -12.14
C ALA A 88 0.17 14.95 -10.81
N ASP A 89 0.52 15.55 -9.66
CA ASP A 89 -0.01 15.11 -8.36
C ASP A 89 -1.54 15.06 -8.38
N HIS A 90 -2.19 16.11 -8.89
CA HIS A 90 -3.65 16.13 -9.01
C HIS A 90 -4.24 14.90 -9.70
N ARG A 91 -3.60 14.38 -10.76
CA ARG A 91 -4.07 13.21 -11.52
C ARG A 91 -3.91 11.91 -10.75
N VAL A 92 -2.78 11.67 -10.09
CA VAL A 92 -2.59 10.43 -9.29
C VAL A 92 -3.56 10.40 -8.12
N PHE A 93 -3.70 11.53 -7.42
CA PHE A 93 -4.62 11.61 -6.31
C PHE A 93 -6.10 11.55 -6.74
N ALA A 94 -6.42 11.76 -8.02
CA ALA A 94 -7.77 11.55 -8.56
C ALA A 94 -8.14 10.05 -8.67
N ALA A 95 -7.15 9.15 -8.67
CA ALA A 95 -7.38 7.70 -8.66
C ALA A 95 -7.86 7.19 -7.30
N VAL A 96 -7.54 7.91 -6.21
CA VAL A 96 -7.74 7.44 -4.82
C VAL A 96 -9.20 7.08 -4.50
N PRO A 97 -10.23 7.87 -4.88
CA PRO A 97 -11.62 7.47 -4.64
C PRO A 97 -12.01 6.17 -5.34
N ALA A 98 -11.52 5.94 -6.56
CA ALA A 98 -11.76 4.70 -7.29
C ALA A 98 -11.04 3.52 -6.65
N LEU A 99 -9.76 3.69 -6.30
CA LEU A 99 -8.99 2.68 -5.58
C LEU A 99 -9.64 2.30 -4.25
N ARG A 100 -10.14 3.28 -3.49
CA ARG A 100 -10.87 3.04 -2.23
C ARG A 100 -12.12 2.19 -2.45
N ARG A 101 -12.91 2.47 -3.49
CA ARG A 101 -14.08 1.64 -3.83
C ARG A 101 -13.65 0.20 -4.10
N GLU A 102 -12.64 0.02 -4.95
CA GLU A 102 -12.21 -1.33 -5.33
C GLU A 102 -11.61 -2.14 -4.18
N LEU A 103 -10.88 -1.48 -3.27
CA LEU A 103 -10.34 -2.11 -2.05
C LEU A 103 -11.40 -2.45 -1.00
N THR A 104 -12.54 -1.75 -1.01
CA THR A 104 -13.64 -1.98 -0.06
C THR A 104 -14.77 -2.84 -0.63
N ALA A 105 -14.83 -3.03 -1.95
CA ALA A 105 -15.88 -3.77 -2.65
C ALA A 105 -15.58 -5.26 -2.86
N ASP A 106 -14.67 -5.88 -2.10
CA ASP A 106 -14.20 -7.26 -2.36
C ASP A 106 -15.31 -8.32 -2.39
N SER A 107 -16.34 -8.14 -1.57
CA SER A 107 -17.46 -9.05 -1.39
C SER A 107 -18.71 -8.64 -2.19
N LEU A 108 -18.65 -7.50 -2.90
CA LEU A 108 -19.74 -7.01 -3.71
C LEU A 108 -19.71 -7.68 -5.09
N ALA A 109 -20.89 -7.96 -5.63
CA ALA A 109 -21.03 -8.31 -7.04
C ALA A 109 -20.52 -7.13 -7.89
N PRO A 110 -19.87 -7.38 -9.04
CA PRO A 110 -19.40 -6.32 -9.92
C PRO A 110 -20.59 -5.49 -10.42
N GLY A 111 -20.31 -4.24 -10.83
CA GLY A 111 -21.32 -3.39 -11.45
C GLY A 111 -21.97 -4.07 -12.66
N GLU A 112 -23.27 -3.88 -12.81
CA GLU A 112 -24.03 -4.46 -13.92
C GLU A 112 -23.44 -3.96 -15.26
N GLY A 113 -22.86 -4.88 -16.05
CA GLY A 113 -22.27 -4.59 -17.36
C GLY A 113 -20.74 -4.71 -17.46
N VAL A 114 -20.01 -4.94 -16.36
CA VAL A 114 -18.56 -5.18 -16.44
C VAL A 114 -18.30 -6.56 -17.03
N ARG A 115 -17.71 -6.59 -18.23
CA ARG A 115 -17.28 -7.84 -18.88
C ARG A 115 -15.76 -7.94 -18.83
N PRO A 116 -15.19 -8.82 -17.99
CA PRO A 116 -13.75 -8.92 -17.85
C PRO A 116 -13.12 -9.41 -19.17
N ARG A 117 -11.93 -8.90 -19.46
CA ARG A 117 -11.05 -9.48 -20.48
C ARG A 117 -10.74 -10.96 -20.16
N PRO A 118 -10.39 -11.78 -21.17
CA PRO A 118 -9.87 -13.12 -20.94
C PRO A 118 -8.65 -13.11 -20.02
N THR A 119 -8.52 -14.14 -19.18
CA THR A 119 -7.44 -14.26 -18.16
C THR A 119 -6.03 -14.00 -18.70
N PRO A 120 -5.63 -14.44 -19.91
CA PRO A 120 -4.31 -14.12 -20.44
C PRO A 120 -4.08 -12.60 -20.63
N GLN A 121 -5.09 -11.87 -21.08
CA GLN A 121 -5.02 -10.41 -21.25
C GLN A 121 -5.04 -9.68 -19.90
N LEU A 122 -5.75 -10.23 -18.90
CA LEU A 122 -5.67 -9.74 -17.53
C LEU A 122 -4.27 -9.94 -16.94
N ALA A 123 -3.63 -11.09 -17.22
CA ALA A 123 -2.27 -11.34 -16.79
C ALA A 123 -1.26 -10.36 -17.41
N GLU A 124 -1.41 -10.04 -18.70
CA GLU A 124 -0.62 -8.99 -19.36
C GLU A 124 -0.81 -7.63 -18.69
N ALA A 125 -2.06 -7.24 -18.41
CA ALA A 125 -2.37 -5.98 -17.74
C ALA A 125 -1.76 -5.89 -16.33
N VAL A 126 -1.78 -6.99 -15.55
CA VAL A 126 -1.12 -7.07 -14.24
C VAL A 126 0.40 -6.96 -14.38
N ALA A 127 1.00 -7.59 -15.40
CA ALA A 127 2.42 -7.45 -15.67
C ALA A 127 2.79 -6.00 -16.02
N THR A 128 2.00 -5.31 -16.84
CA THR A 128 2.16 -3.87 -17.11
C THR A 128 2.06 -3.05 -15.84
N ALA A 129 1.06 -3.30 -14.99
CA ALA A 129 0.94 -2.62 -13.70
C ALA A 129 2.17 -2.88 -12.80
N SER A 130 2.77 -4.08 -12.87
CA SER A 130 4.02 -4.38 -12.18
C SER A 130 5.19 -3.56 -12.69
N GLN A 131 5.33 -3.42 -14.01
CA GLN A 131 6.38 -2.61 -14.61
C GLN A 131 6.26 -1.12 -14.23
N LEU A 132 5.03 -0.57 -14.27
CA LEU A 132 4.75 0.81 -13.87
C LEU A 132 5.13 1.06 -12.40
N ARG A 133 4.88 0.09 -11.50
CA ARG A 133 5.32 0.17 -10.10
C ARG A 133 6.82 0.22 -9.95
N HIS A 134 7.54 -0.68 -10.61
CA HIS A 134 8.99 -0.74 -10.55
C HIS A 134 9.63 0.54 -11.11
N ALA A 135 9.03 1.11 -12.14
CA ALA A 135 9.44 2.40 -12.71
C ALA A 135 9.01 3.62 -11.86
N VAL A 136 8.22 3.42 -10.80
CA VAL A 136 7.62 4.49 -9.97
C VAL A 136 6.76 5.45 -10.80
N ASP A 137 6.15 4.96 -11.89
CA ASP A 137 5.22 5.73 -12.71
C ASP A 137 3.82 5.70 -12.06
N LEU A 138 3.68 6.48 -11.00
CA LEU A 138 2.46 6.52 -10.19
C LEU A 138 1.27 7.09 -10.98
N GLN A 139 1.53 7.92 -12.00
CA GLN A 139 0.50 8.55 -12.84
C GLN A 139 -0.27 7.48 -13.61
N HIS A 140 0.45 6.73 -14.44
CA HIS A 140 -0.14 5.70 -15.27
C HIS A 140 -0.65 4.55 -14.42
N LEU A 141 0.09 4.18 -13.36
CA LEU A 141 -0.38 3.16 -12.43
C LEU A 141 -1.71 3.56 -11.78
N GLY A 142 -1.85 4.80 -11.32
CA GLY A 142 -3.09 5.29 -10.71
C GLY A 142 -4.26 5.35 -11.70
N ALA A 143 -3.99 5.62 -12.98
CA ALA A 143 -5.03 5.63 -14.01
C ALA A 143 -5.55 4.23 -14.35
N GLU A 144 -4.64 3.24 -14.47
CA GLU A 144 -4.99 1.89 -14.94
C GLU A 144 -5.52 0.98 -13.83
N LEU A 145 -4.94 1.09 -12.62
CA LEU A 145 -5.14 0.11 -11.57
C LEU A 145 -6.60 -0.04 -11.09
N PRO A 146 -7.40 1.03 -10.92
CA PRO A 146 -8.79 0.88 -10.49
C PRO A 146 -9.63 0.08 -11.49
N GLY A 147 -9.51 0.34 -12.79
CA GLY A 147 -10.25 -0.41 -13.82
C GLY A 147 -9.81 -1.88 -13.88
N LEU A 148 -8.50 -2.14 -13.73
CA LEU A 148 -7.98 -3.50 -13.66
C LEU A 148 -8.52 -4.28 -12.45
N LEU A 149 -8.60 -3.64 -11.28
CA LEU A 149 -9.19 -4.25 -10.08
C LEU A 149 -10.68 -4.58 -10.26
N GLU A 150 -11.44 -3.71 -10.94
CA GLU A 150 -12.85 -3.94 -11.26
C GLU A 150 -13.04 -5.13 -12.20
N GLU A 151 -12.23 -5.23 -13.26
CA GLU A 151 -12.25 -6.38 -14.17
C GLU A 151 -11.83 -7.67 -13.48
N LEU A 152 -10.77 -7.66 -12.69
CA LEU A 152 -10.32 -8.83 -11.92
C LEU A 152 -11.40 -9.28 -10.92
N ARG A 153 -12.11 -8.33 -10.29
CA ARG A 153 -13.27 -8.61 -9.44
C ARG A 153 -14.37 -9.32 -10.23
N ALA A 154 -14.74 -8.80 -11.40
CA ALA A 154 -15.73 -9.44 -12.26
C ALA A 154 -15.27 -10.83 -12.72
N ALA A 155 -13.98 -11.00 -13.06
CA ALA A 155 -13.43 -12.26 -13.51
C ALA A 155 -13.56 -13.39 -12.48
N TRP A 156 -13.27 -13.14 -11.19
CA TRP A 156 -13.35 -14.23 -10.19
C TRP A 156 -14.80 -14.66 -9.89
N HIS A 157 -15.76 -13.73 -10.00
CA HIS A 157 -17.19 -14.04 -9.89
C HIS A 157 -17.68 -14.94 -11.05
N HIS A 158 -17.11 -14.79 -12.24
CA HIS A 158 -17.51 -15.55 -13.45
C HIS A 158 -16.67 -16.80 -13.74
N THR A 159 -15.54 -16.99 -13.07
CA THR A 159 -14.66 -18.16 -13.25
C THR A 159 -14.85 -19.17 -12.12
N ALA A 160 -14.38 -20.41 -12.30
CA ALA A 160 -14.39 -21.47 -11.29
C ALA A 160 -13.16 -22.38 -11.43
N GLY A 161 -12.85 -23.17 -10.40
CA GLY A 161 -11.73 -24.12 -10.42
C GLY A 161 -10.38 -23.42 -10.59
N SER A 162 -9.47 -24.05 -11.34
CA SER A 162 -8.10 -23.57 -11.57
C SER A 162 -8.02 -22.19 -12.22
N GLU A 163 -9.02 -21.84 -13.03
CA GLU A 163 -9.05 -20.51 -13.65
C GLU A 163 -9.36 -19.43 -12.62
N ARG A 164 -10.21 -19.73 -11.63
CA ARG A 164 -10.47 -18.82 -10.50
C ARG A 164 -9.23 -18.67 -9.61
N GLU A 165 -8.51 -19.74 -9.36
CA GLU A 165 -7.23 -19.72 -8.62
C GLU A 165 -6.22 -18.79 -9.33
N ARG A 166 -6.07 -18.91 -10.65
CA ARG A 166 -5.22 -18.01 -11.44
C ARG A 166 -5.65 -16.54 -11.32
N VAL A 167 -6.95 -16.25 -11.40
CA VAL A 167 -7.47 -14.88 -11.22
C VAL A 167 -7.15 -14.34 -9.82
N PHE A 168 -7.19 -15.18 -8.78
CA PHE A 168 -6.78 -14.77 -7.43
C PHE A 168 -5.30 -14.43 -7.32
N GLY A 169 -4.41 -15.13 -8.04
CA GLY A 169 -2.99 -14.74 -8.12
C GLY A 169 -2.81 -13.36 -8.75
N LEU A 170 -3.57 -13.07 -9.83
CA LEU A 170 -3.58 -11.76 -10.49
C LEU A 170 -4.14 -10.65 -9.58
N LEU A 171 -5.18 -10.95 -8.80
CA LEU A 171 -5.73 -10.06 -7.78
C LEU A 171 -4.70 -9.75 -6.69
N ALA A 172 -3.98 -10.75 -6.18
CA ALA A 172 -2.94 -10.54 -5.17
C ALA A 172 -1.87 -9.57 -5.69
N GLY A 173 -1.32 -9.80 -6.89
CA GLY A 173 -0.35 -8.88 -7.50
C GLY A 173 -0.87 -7.45 -7.70
N SER A 174 -2.17 -7.31 -7.97
CA SER A 174 -2.84 -6.01 -8.13
C SER A 174 -3.14 -5.31 -6.80
N TYR A 175 -3.46 -6.06 -5.74
CA TYR A 175 -3.60 -5.50 -4.39
C TYR A 175 -2.26 -5.05 -3.81
N TYR A 176 -1.18 -5.79 -4.06
CA TYR A 176 0.16 -5.33 -3.74
C TYR A 176 0.47 -3.99 -4.42
N ALA A 177 0.04 -3.85 -5.68
CA ALA A 177 0.17 -2.62 -6.44
C ALA A 177 -0.55 -1.44 -5.80
N ALA A 178 -1.80 -1.68 -5.40
CA ALA A 178 -2.65 -0.69 -4.76
C ALA A 178 -2.05 -0.23 -3.43
N GLY A 179 -1.51 -1.17 -2.65
CA GLY A 179 -0.85 -0.88 -1.38
C GLY A 179 0.36 0.04 -1.55
N GLN A 180 1.26 -0.27 -2.49
CA GLN A 180 2.44 0.56 -2.77
C GLN A 180 2.06 1.95 -3.27
N LEU A 181 1.06 2.05 -4.16
CA LEU A 181 0.56 3.34 -4.64
C LEU A 181 -0.05 4.16 -3.49
N ALA A 182 -0.93 3.56 -2.69
CA ALA A 182 -1.57 4.20 -1.54
C ALA A 182 -0.54 4.70 -0.52
N TRP A 183 0.46 3.88 -0.21
CA TRP A 183 1.54 4.23 0.71
C TRP A 183 2.35 5.43 0.21
N LYS A 184 2.75 5.44 -1.07
CA LYS A 184 3.50 6.56 -1.68
C LYS A 184 2.69 7.86 -1.70
N LEU A 185 1.36 7.77 -1.74
CA LEU A 185 0.45 8.93 -1.68
C LEU A 185 0.09 9.37 -0.25
N GLY A 186 0.56 8.65 0.78
CA GLY A 186 0.27 8.94 2.17
C GLY A 186 -1.08 8.43 2.67
N TYR A 187 -1.76 7.55 1.93
CA TYR A 187 -3.00 6.89 2.37
C TYR A 187 -2.69 5.58 3.09
N THR A 188 -2.12 5.69 4.28
CA THR A 188 -1.70 4.54 5.11
C THR A 188 -2.87 3.63 5.48
N ASP A 189 -4.08 4.18 5.63
CA ASP A 189 -5.32 3.43 5.83
C ASP A 189 -5.61 2.51 4.62
N LEU A 190 -5.52 3.04 3.41
CA LEU A 190 -5.73 2.26 2.18
C LEU A 190 -4.60 1.28 1.94
N ALA A 191 -3.36 1.63 2.28
CA ALA A 191 -2.23 0.72 2.21
C ALA A 191 -2.46 -0.50 3.13
N SER A 192 -2.93 -0.27 4.36
CA SER A 192 -3.27 -1.34 5.30
C SER A 192 -4.41 -2.23 4.77
N ILE A 193 -5.48 -1.66 4.22
CA ILE A 193 -6.57 -2.44 3.63
C ILE A 193 -6.05 -3.29 2.45
N SER A 194 -5.13 -2.74 1.65
CA SER A 194 -4.56 -3.46 0.51
C SER A 194 -3.77 -4.71 0.93
N VAL A 195 -3.12 -4.69 2.10
CA VAL A 195 -2.45 -5.87 2.67
C VAL A 195 -3.46 -6.95 3.04
N ASP A 196 -4.54 -6.61 3.74
CA ASP A 196 -5.60 -7.57 4.06
C ASP A 196 -6.18 -8.22 2.79
N ARG A 197 -6.36 -7.43 1.73
CA ARG A 197 -6.87 -7.91 0.43
C ARG A 197 -5.86 -8.76 -0.32
N TYR A 198 -4.58 -8.38 -0.25
CA TYR A 198 -3.49 -9.18 -0.78
C TYR A 198 -3.49 -10.57 -0.15
N GLU A 199 -3.49 -10.65 1.19
CA GLU A 199 -3.45 -11.93 1.91
C GLU A 199 -4.67 -12.78 1.55
N TRP A 200 -5.87 -12.19 1.56
CA TRP A 200 -7.10 -12.87 1.18
C TRP A 200 -7.05 -13.47 -0.24
N ALA A 201 -6.50 -12.74 -1.20
CA ALA A 201 -6.37 -13.22 -2.58
C ALA A 201 -5.27 -14.28 -2.70
N ALA A 202 -4.12 -14.07 -2.05
CA ALA A 202 -3.00 -14.99 -2.06
C ALA A 202 -3.39 -16.38 -1.54
N GLU A 203 -4.12 -16.45 -0.42
CA GLU A 203 -4.65 -17.70 0.15
C GLU A 203 -5.50 -18.52 -0.84
N ARG A 204 -6.14 -17.87 -1.81
CA ARG A 204 -7.06 -18.47 -2.79
C ARG A 204 -6.42 -18.69 -4.16
N SER A 205 -5.17 -18.26 -4.33
CA SER A 205 -4.48 -18.33 -5.61
C SER A 205 -3.91 -19.71 -5.94
N GLY A 206 -3.78 -20.58 -4.92
CA GLY A 206 -3.05 -21.84 -5.06
C GLY A 206 -1.52 -21.66 -5.23
N ASP A 207 -1.02 -20.42 -5.18
CA ASP A 207 0.40 -20.09 -5.28
C ASP A 207 1.01 -19.90 -3.89
N GLU A 208 1.80 -20.88 -3.45
CA GLU A 208 2.48 -20.85 -2.15
C GLU A 208 3.46 -19.66 -2.02
N LEU A 209 4.03 -19.16 -3.12
CA LEU A 209 4.94 -18.01 -3.10
C LEU A 209 4.19 -16.71 -2.84
N ALA A 210 3.00 -16.55 -3.43
CA ALA A 210 2.14 -15.41 -3.18
C ALA A 210 1.72 -15.35 -1.69
N VAL A 211 1.45 -16.50 -1.07
CA VAL A 211 1.13 -16.59 0.36
C VAL A 211 2.31 -16.16 1.22
N LEU A 212 3.53 -16.59 0.90
CA LEU A 212 4.74 -16.26 1.66
C LEU A 212 5.10 -14.77 1.61
N VAL A 213 4.90 -14.11 0.46
CA VAL A 213 5.15 -12.66 0.31
C VAL A 213 4.18 -11.83 1.18
N GLY A 214 2.94 -12.30 1.38
CA GLY A 214 1.97 -11.63 2.26
C GLY A 214 2.35 -11.69 3.74
N VAL A 215 2.88 -12.83 4.16
CA VAL A 215 3.36 -13.02 5.54
C VAL A 215 4.65 -12.24 5.81
N GLY A 216 5.46 -12.00 4.78
CA GLY A 216 6.82 -11.48 4.85
C GLY A 216 7.03 -10.01 4.47
N CYS A 217 6.01 -9.14 4.51
CA CYS A 217 6.20 -7.70 4.31
C CYS A 217 6.33 -6.94 5.66
N PRO A 218 7.52 -6.90 6.30
CA PRO A 218 7.71 -6.24 7.60
C PRO A 218 7.68 -4.72 7.52
N GLU A 219 7.76 -4.12 6.33
CA GLU A 219 7.88 -2.67 6.17
C GLU A 219 6.54 -1.93 6.36
N VAL A 220 5.42 -2.65 6.31
CA VAL A 220 4.06 -2.10 6.44
C VAL A 220 3.36 -2.53 7.75
N LEU A 221 3.82 -3.59 8.42
CA LEU A 221 3.14 -4.17 9.57
C LEU A 221 3.77 -3.75 10.91
N GLY A 222 3.03 -2.97 11.70
CA GLY A 222 3.13 -3.04 13.15
C GLY A 222 2.66 -4.42 13.68
N PRO A 223 2.82 -4.72 14.98
CA PRO A 223 2.48 -6.03 15.55
C PRO A 223 1.01 -6.37 15.34
N ARG A 224 0.75 -7.59 14.83
CA ARG A 224 -0.59 -8.11 14.52
C ARG A 224 -1.41 -8.33 15.80
N PRO A 225 -2.70 -7.95 15.85
CA PRO A 225 -3.64 -8.56 16.76
C PRO A 225 -4.05 -9.94 16.24
N ASP A 226 -4.07 -10.94 17.13
CA ASP A 226 -4.38 -12.34 16.83
C ASP A 226 -5.76 -12.48 16.14
N ARG A 227 -5.76 -12.80 14.83
CA ARG A 227 -6.99 -13.15 14.12
C ARG A 227 -7.24 -14.65 14.28
N VAL A 228 -8.36 -14.99 14.92
CA VAL A 228 -8.86 -16.37 15.02
C VAL A 228 -9.17 -16.87 13.61
N VAL A 229 -8.33 -17.75 13.08
CA VAL A 229 -8.61 -18.53 11.88
C VAL A 229 -9.79 -19.45 12.21
N SER A 230 -10.97 -19.18 11.66
CA SER A 230 -12.10 -20.08 11.79
C SER A 230 -11.85 -21.33 10.94
N GLU A 231 -11.42 -22.42 11.58
CA GLU A 231 -11.34 -23.76 10.99
C GLU A 231 -12.71 -24.21 10.48
N ARG A 232 -13.01 -24.00 9.19
CA ARG A 232 -14.08 -24.74 8.52
C ARG A 232 -13.54 -26.11 8.11
N ARG A 233 -13.70 -27.07 9.02
CA ARG A 233 -13.60 -28.51 8.77
C ARG A 233 -14.43 -28.91 7.54
N HIS A 234 -13.78 -29.23 6.42
CA HIS A 234 -14.39 -30.06 5.39
C HIS A 234 -14.20 -31.54 5.75
N ARG A 235 -15.26 -32.15 6.26
CA ARG A 235 -15.38 -33.60 6.48
C ARG A 235 -15.72 -34.27 5.14
N LYS A 236 -14.78 -35.07 4.63
CA LYS A 236 -14.90 -36.29 3.79
C LYS A 236 -15.90 -36.29 2.62
N CYS A 237 -15.34 -36.45 1.42
CA CYS A 237 -15.80 -37.48 0.47
C CYS A 237 -14.60 -38.32 0.04
N LEU A 238 -14.53 -39.55 0.55
CA LEU A 238 -13.68 -40.62 0.03
C LEU A 238 -14.37 -41.17 -1.23
N GLY A 239 -13.65 -41.18 -2.35
CA GLY A 239 -14.05 -41.82 -3.58
C GLY A 239 -12.80 -42.09 -4.41
N SER A 240 -12.32 -43.32 -4.35
CA SER A 240 -11.23 -43.90 -5.13
C SER A 240 -11.35 -43.60 -6.63
N ILE A 241 -10.24 -43.32 -7.32
CA ILE A 241 -9.79 -43.99 -8.57
C ILE A 241 -8.45 -43.36 -9.04
N GLY A 242 -7.46 -44.23 -9.25
CA GLY A 242 -6.64 -44.25 -10.47
C GLY A 242 -5.43 -43.33 -10.60
N SER A 243 -4.24 -43.92 -10.44
CA SER A 243 -2.95 -43.40 -10.90
C SER A 243 -2.96 -42.85 -12.33
N SER A 244 -2.41 -41.66 -12.54
CA SER A 244 -1.39 -41.44 -13.59
C SER A 244 -0.61 -40.16 -13.27
N VAL A 245 0.70 -40.34 -13.05
CA VAL A 245 1.67 -39.25 -12.92
C VAL A 245 1.92 -38.70 -14.31
N SER A 246 1.58 -37.44 -14.53
CA SER A 246 2.03 -36.66 -15.68
C SER A 246 2.67 -35.38 -15.15
N SER A 247 4.00 -35.35 -15.18
CA SER A 247 4.81 -34.17 -14.88
C SER A 247 4.49 -33.08 -15.89
N PHE A 248 3.93 -31.96 -15.44
CA PHE A 248 3.85 -30.73 -16.22
C PHE A 248 4.53 -29.62 -15.43
N GLY A 249 5.62 -29.11 -16.01
CA GLY A 249 6.51 -28.13 -15.39
C GLY A 249 5.82 -26.81 -15.10
N THR A 250 5.75 -26.49 -13.83
CA THR A 250 5.58 -25.13 -13.34
C THR A 250 6.92 -24.40 -13.50
N LYS A 251 6.97 -23.43 -14.43
CA LYS A 251 7.99 -22.40 -14.35
C LYS A 251 7.53 -21.37 -13.31
N PRO A 252 8.37 -21.01 -12.33
CA PRO A 252 8.06 -19.92 -11.41
C PRO A 252 7.98 -18.60 -12.18
N PHE A 253 6.98 -17.78 -11.87
CA PHE A 253 6.95 -16.38 -12.28
C PHE A 253 8.00 -15.65 -11.44
N ASP A 254 9.01 -15.06 -12.08
CA ASP A 254 9.93 -14.11 -11.44
C ASP A 254 9.16 -12.80 -11.18
N TRP A 255 9.09 -12.42 -9.91
CA TRP A 255 8.50 -11.17 -9.39
C TRP A 255 9.55 -10.06 -9.33
#